data_AF-A0A7S0QVL5-F1
#
_entry.id   AF-A0A7S0QVL5-F1
#
_cell.length_a   1.000
_cell.length_b   1.000
_cell.length_c   1.000
_cell.angle_alpha   90.00
_cell.angle_beta   90.00
_cell.angle_gamma   90.00
#
_symmetry.space_group_name_H-M   'P 1'
#
loop_
_entity.id
_entity.type
_entity.pdbx_description
1 polymer ?
#
loop_
_entity_poly.entity_id
_entity_poly.type
_entity_poly.pdbx_seq_one_letter_code
_entity_poly.pdbx_strand_id
1 'polypeptide(L)'
;TMTEAEMLNQRRGSARYNRFLKSLGDYLALARAGDEVYTGGLDKGPGLRDGPLALFWRNGLTQVVFFVSTLMPCEPGTEQVNKKRFIGNTYVKVVYIDSASVRADEAFSLDILSGQFNLVVILVVPV
;
A
#
# COMPACT_ATOMS: atom_id res chain seq x y z
N THR A 1 19.54 0.94 -6.37
CA THR A 1 18.25 1.57 -6.03
C THR A 1 17.14 0.66 -6.50
N MET A 2 16.09 0.45 -5.70
CA MET A 2 14.96 -0.41 -6.09
C MET A 2 14.08 0.29 -7.12
N THR A 3 13.55 -0.43 -8.10
CA THR A 3 12.68 0.09 -9.16
C THR A 3 11.20 0.07 -8.74
N GLU A 4 10.34 0.82 -9.45
CA GLU A 4 8.88 0.78 -9.24
C GLU A 4 8.33 -0.64 -9.42
N ALA A 5 8.76 -1.33 -10.48
CA ALA A 5 8.34 -2.69 -10.77
C ALA A 5 8.72 -3.63 -9.63
N GLU A 6 9.92 -3.52 -9.07
CA GLU A 6 10.34 -4.34 -7.92
C GLU A 6 9.47 -4.06 -6.69
N MET A 7 9.19 -2.79 -6.37
CA MET A 7 8.32 -2.42 -5.25
C MET A 7 6.89 -2.95 -5.42
N LEU A 8 6.29 -2.81 -6.60
CA LEU A 8 4.92 -3.28 -6.84
C LEU A 8 4.83 -4.81 -6.87
N ASN A 9 5.90 -5.50 -7.26
CA ASN A 9 5.95 -6.96 -7.27
C ASN A 9 6.17 -7.61 -5.89
N GLN A 10 6.50 -6.84 -4.85
CA GLN A 10 6.64 -7.38 -3.50
C GLN A 10 5.31 -7.97 -3.00
N ARG A 11 5.38 -9.22 -2.55
CA ARG A 11 4.22 -10.02 -2.07
C ARG A 11 4.15 -10.13 -0.55
N ARG A 12 5.26 -9.90 0.13
CA ARG A 12 5.42 -10.08 1.58
C ARG A 12 6.42 -9.06 2.10
N GLY A 13 6.24 -8.64 3.35
CA GLY A 13 7.25 -7.89 4.09
C GLY A 13 7.71 -8.67 5.32
N SER A 14 8.66 -8.10 6.05
CA SER A 14 9.21 -8.72 7.27
C SER A 14 8.27 -8.69 8.47
N ALA A 15 8.69 -9.32 9.56
CA ALA A 15 7.98 -9.26 10.83
C ALA A 15 7.85 -7.82 11.38
N ARG A 16 8.86 -6.97 11.17
CA ARG A 16 8.82 -5.55 11.58
C ARG A 16 7.81 -4.77 10.73
N TYR A 17 7.82 -4.99 9.41
CA TYR A 17 6.83 -4.44 8.49
C TYR A 17 5.39 -4.81 8.89
N ASN A 18 5.14 -6.09 9.20
CA ASN A 18 3.81 -6.53 9.60
C ASN A 18 3.36 -5.93 10.95
N ARG A 19 4.30 -5.69 11.88
CA ARG A 19 4.00 -4.94 13.11
C ARG A 19 3.68 -3.48 12.82
N PHE A 20 4.40 -2.85 11.90
CA PHE A 20 4.12 -1.49 11.45
C PHE A 20 2.73 -1.37 10.84
N LEU A 21 2.34 -2.27 9.93
CA LEU A 21 0.98 -2.27 9.36
C LEU A 21 -0.10 -2.36 10.45
N LYS A 22 0.06 -3.26 11.43
CA LYS A 22 -0.86 -3.38 12.57
C LYS A 22 -0.94 -2.13 13.45
N SER A 23 0.07 -1.27 13.42
CA SER A 23 0.05 0.00 14.15
C SER A 23 -0.69 1.11 13.41
N LEU A 24 -0.88 0.99 12.08
CA LEU A 24 -1.58 1.98 11.27
C LEU A 24 -3.11 1.77 11.27
N GLY A 25 -3.57 0.54 11.48
CA GLY A 25 -5.00 0.22 11.46
C GLY A 25 -5.30 -1.26 11.57
N ASP A 26 -6.55 -1.61 11.32
CA ASP A 26 -7.09 -2.96 11.38
C ASP A 26 -7.19 -3.58 9.98
N TYR A 27 -7.04 -4.91 9.92
CA TYR A 27 -7.30 -5.64 8.69
C TYR A 27 -8.81 -5.76 8.46
N LEU A 28 -9.28 -5.19 7.35
CA LEU A 28 -10.66 -5.23 6.90
C LEU A 28 -10.84 -6.30 5.83
N ALA A 29 -11.72 -7.27 6.06
CA ALA A 29 -12.17 -8.19 5.02
C ALA A 29 -13.12 -7.48 4.05
N LEU A 30 -12.68 -7.27 2.80
CA LEU A 30 -13.40 -6.46 1.82
C LEU A 30 -14.78 -7.03 1.47
N ALA A 31 -14.91 -8.35 1.39
CA ALA A 31 -16.19 -9.03 1.18
C ALA A 31 -17.21 -8.82 2.33
N ARG A 32 -16.75 -8.37 3.50
CA ARG A 32 -17.57 -8.11 4.68
C ARG A 32 -17.75 -6.62 4.98
N ALA A 33 -17.17 -5.75 4.15
CA ALA A 33 -17.27 -4.31 4.35
C ALA A 33 -18.68 -3.82 3.98
N GLY A 34 -19.36 -3.25 4.97
CA GLY A 34 -20.66 -2.60 4.81
C GLY A 34 -20.60 -1.40 3.85
N ASP A 35 -21.74 -0.81 3.55
CA ASP A 35 -21.83 0.33 2.63
C ASP A 35 -21.36 1.65 3.26
N GLU A 36 -21.35 1.72 4.59
CA GLU A 36 -20.81 2.82 5.38
C GLU A 36 -19.28 2.82 5.46
N VAL A 37 -18.63 1.74 5.02
CA VAL A 37 -17.17 1.59 5.06
C VAL A 37 -16.56 2.14 3.79
N TYR A 38 -15.72 3.16 3.93
CA TYR A 38 -14.97 3.73 2.83
C TYR A 38 -13.83 2.79 2.41
N THR A 39 -13.95 2.18 1.23
CA THR A 39 -12.92 1.28 0.66
C THR A 39 -12.03 1.94 -0.37
N GLY A 40 -12.24 3.23 -0.68
CA GLY A 40 -11.44 3.93 -1.68
C GLY A 40 -11.50 3.30 -3.08
N GLY A 41 -12.59 2.59 -3.40
CA GLY A 41 -12.80 1.94 -4.69
C GLY A 41 -12.27 0.50 -4.78
N LEU A 42 -11.73 -0.06 -3.69
CA LEU A 42 -11.36 -1.49 -3.66
C LEU A 42 -12.59 -2.37 -3.86
N ASP A 43 -12.42 -3.41 -4.66
CA ASP A 43 -13.46 -4.38 -5.01
C ASP A 43 -13.98 -5.16 -3.79
N LYS A 44 -15.25 -4.93 -3.44
CA LYS A 44 -15.98 -5.68 -2.41
C LYS A 44 -16.70 -6.91 -2.98
N GLY A 45 -16.70 -7.10 -4.30
CA GLY A 45 -17.43 -8.15 -4.98
C GLY A 45 -16.82 -9.55 -4.78
N PRO A 46 -17.52 -10.61 -5.24
CA PRO A 46 -17.07 -12.00 -5.08
C PRO A 46 -15.73 -12.29 -5.77
N GLY A 47 -15.36 -11.50 -6.78
CA GLY A 47 -14.09 -11.64 -7.50
C GLY A 47 -12.88 -11.11 -6.73
N LEU A 48 -13.07 -10.25 -5.72
CA LEU A 48 -12.00 -9.68 -4.88
C LEU A 48 -10.75 -9.27 -5.68
N ARG A 49 -10.96 -8.54 -6.78
CA ARG A 49 -9.89 -8.24 -7.76
C ARG A 49 -8.69 -7.51 -7.15
N ASP A 50 -8.94 -6.73 -6.10
CA ASP A 50 -7.93 -5.92 -5.41
C ASP A 50 -7.35 -6.60 -4.16
N GLY A 51 -7.75 -7.84 -3.90
CA GLY A 51 -7.34 -8.64 -2.74
C GLY A 51 -8.49 -8.87 -1.75
N PRO A 52 -8.32 -9.82 -0.82
CA PRO A 52 -9.35 -10.13 0.18
C PRO A 52 -9.36 -9.18 1.39
N LEU A 53 -8.24 -8.47 1.61
CA LEU A 53 -8.01 -7.65 2.78
C LEU A 53 -7.53 -6.26 2.36
N ALA A 54 -8.01 -5.25 3.08
CA ALA A 54 -7.43 -3.93 3.12
C ALA A 54 -6.96 -3.61 4.53
N LEU A 55 -6.12 -2.60 4.70
CA LEU A 55 -5.83 -2.02 6.00
C LEU A 55 -6.68 -0.75 6.15
N PHE A 56 -7.36 -0.63 7.28
CA PHE A 56 -8.38 0.38 7.49
C PHE A 56 -8.25 1.00 8.87
N TRP A 57 -8.41 2.31 8.94
CA TRP A 57 -8.44 3.07 10.18
C TRP A 57 -9.60 4.04 10.17
N ARG A 58 -10.19 4.32 11.33
CA ARG A 58 -11.22 5.34 11.47
C ARG A 58 -11.23 5.98 12.84
N ASN A 59 -11.77 7.19 12.90
CA ASN A 59 -12.27 7.82 14.12
C ASN A 59 -13.70 8.33 13.89
N GLY A 60 -14.23 9.15 14.81
CA GLY A 60 -15.59 9.69 14.70
C GLY A 60 -15.82 10.66 13.53
N LEU A 61 -14.78 11.11 12.83
CA LEU A 61 -14.86 12.12 11.77
C LEU A 61 -14.34 11.63 10.42
N THR A 62 -13.41 10.68 10.40
CA THR A 62 -12.64 10.34 9.21
C THR A 62 -12.40 8.84 9.15
N GLN A 63 -12.43 8.32 7.93
CA GLN A 63 -12.02 6.97 7.58
C GLN A 63 -10.82 7.04 6.65
N VAL A 64 -9.89 6.10 6.82
CA VAL A 64 -8.69 5.96 5.99
C VAL A 64 -8.59 4.51 5.56
N VAL A 65 -8.46 4.28 4.26
CA VAL A 65 -8.09 2.99 3.69
C VAL A 65 -6.69 3.10 3.12
N PHE A 66 -5.85 2.11 3.42
CA PHE A 66 -4.50 2.03 2.87
C PHE A 66 -4.46 1.02 1.74
N PHE A 67 -4.01 1.46 0.56
CA PHE A 67 -3.70 0.56 -0.56
C PHE A 67 -2.33 -0.08 -0.35
N VAL A 68 -2.31 -1.13 0.49
CA VAL A 68 -1.08 -1.83 0.86
C VAL A 68 -0.65 -2.76 -0.28
N SER A 69 0.47 -2.46 -0.94
CA SER A 69 0.95 -3.21 -2.11
C SER A 69 1.05 -4.72 -1.90
N THR A 70 1.46 -5.17 -0.71
CA THR A 70 1.60 -6.60 -0.39
C THR A 70 0.28 -7.31 -0.04
N LEU A 71 -0.82 -6.56 0.19
CA LEU A 71 -2.16 -7.13 0.36
C LEU A 71 -2.90 -7.25 -0.97
N MET A 72 -2.43 -6.55 -1.99
CA MET A 72 -2.99 -6.61 -3.34
C MET A 72 -2.37 -7.77 -4.14
N PRO A 73 -3.16 -8.49 -4.97
CA PRO A 73 -2.66 -9.54 -5.83
C PRO A 73 -1.58 -9.02 -6.79
N CYS A 74 -0.55 -9.83 -7.05
CA CYS A 74 0.36 -9.56 -8.16
C CYS A 74 -0.12 -10.24 -9.44
N GLU A 75 -0.01 -9.53 -10.55
CA GLU A 75 -0.35 -9.99 -11.91
C GLU A 75 0.94 -10.39 -12.63
N PRO A 76 1.30 -11.69 -12.71
CA PRO A 76 2.59 -12.11 -13.26
C PRO A 76 2.80 -11.65 -14.70
N GLY A 77 4.00 -11.19 -15.03
CA GLY A 77 4.34 -10.74 -16.39
C GLY A 77 3.73 -9.39 -16.78
N THR A 78 3.18 -8.63 -15.84
CA THR A 78 2.63 -7.29 -16.07
C THR A 78 3.33 -6.23 -15.24
N GLU A 79 3.09 -4.96 -15.57
CA GLU A 79 3.51 -3.80 -14.79
C GLU A 79 2.70 -3.58 -13.49
N GLN A 80 1.96 -4.60 -13.03
CA GLN A 80 1.10 -4.52 -11.83
C GLN A 80 0.04 -3.41 -11.98
N VAL A 81 -0.63 -3.38 -13.13
CA VAL A 81 -1.58 -2.32 -13.51
C VAL A 81 -2.64 -2.15 -12.42
N ASN A 82 -3.13 -3.26 -11.85
CA ASN A 82 -4.11 -3.18 -10.78
C ASN A 82 -3.58 -2.48 -9.52
N LYS A 83 -2.33 -2.74 -9.11
CA LYS A 83 -1.74 -2.03 -7.97
C LYS A 83 -1.47 -0.57 -8.31
N LYS A 84 -0.95 -0.33 -9.51
CA LYS A 84 -0.55 0.99 -9.99
C LYS A 84 -1.73 1.95 -10.10
N ARG A 85 -2.92 1.49 -10.51
CA ARG A 85 -4.11 2.37 -10.58
C ARG A 85 -4.56 2.91 -9.22
N PHE A 86 -4.28 2.21 -8.12
CA PHE A 86 -4.58 2.73 -6.77
C PHE A 86 -3.39 3.50 -6.21
N ILE A 87 -2.22 2.86 -6.15
CA ILE A 87 -1.01 3.46 -5.55
C ILE A 87 -0.58 4.70 -6.32
N GLY A 88 -0.49 4.64 -7.66
CA GLY A 88 -0.10 5.75 -8.51
C GLY A 88 -1.04 6.96 -8.43
N ASN A 89 -2.33 6.73 -8.16
CA ASN A 89 -3.35 7.79 -8.04
C ASN A 89 -3.58 8.28 -6.60
N THR A 90 -2.72 7.91 -5.65
CA THR A 90 -2.86 8.33 -4.24
C THR A 90 -1.94 9.50 -3.92
N TYR A 91 -2.49 10.60 -3.40
CA TYR A 91 -1.75 11.82 -3.02
C TYR A 91 -0.65 11.61 -1.97
N VAL A 92 -0.91 10.76 -0.98
CA VAL A 92 -0.01 10.49 0.15
C VAL A 92 0.44 9.05 0.10
N LYS A 93 1.74 8.82 0.10
CA LYS A 93 2.34 7.49 0.06
C LYS A 93 3.22 7.26 1.28
N VAL A 94 3.15 6.06 1.83
CA VAL A 94 4.03 5.61 2.91
C VAL A 94 4.94 4.53 2.37
N VAL A 95 6.25 4.77 2.40
CA VAL A 95 7.27 3.82 1.93
C VAL A 95 8.01 3.29 3.15
N TYR A 96 7.82 2.00 3.44
CA TYR A 96 8.52 1.32 4.51
C TYR A 96 9.81 0.69 3.96
N ILE A 97 10.95 1.07 4.53
CA ILE A 97 12.27 0.62 4.10
C ILE A 97 12.84 -0.30 5.18
N ASP A 98 12.88 -1.58 4.88
CA ASP A 98 13.35 -2.62 5.79
C ASP A 98 14.86 -2.87 5.66
N SER A 99 15.64 -1.80 5.57
CA SER A 99 17.10 -1.86 5.47
C SER A 99 17.71 -1.11 6.64
N ALA A 100 18.51 -1.83 7.44
CA ALA A 100 19.28 -1.23 8.52
C ALA A 100 20.56 -0.52 8.02
N SER A 101 20.93 -0.72 6.76
CA SER A 101 22.27 -0.42 6.23
C SER A 101 22.29 0.52 5.03
N VAL A 102 21.14 1.01 4.57
CA VAL A 102 21.06 1.98 3.46
C VAL A 102 20.31 3.21 3.95
N ARG A 103 20.87 4.41 3.70
CA ARG A 103 20.20 5.66 4.06
C ARG A 103 18.92 5.82 3.24
N ALA A 104 17.90 6.46 3.82
CA ALA A 104 16.58 6.58 3.17
C ALA A 104 16.65 7.23 1.78
N ASP A 105 17.53 8.23 1.63
CA ASP A 105 17.83 8.98 0.41
C ASP A 105 18.60 8.16 -0.65
N GLU A 106 19.29 7.10 -0.24
CA GLU A 106 19.95 6.16 -1.15
C GLU A 106 19.02 4.99 -1.56
N ALA A 107 18.10 4.62 -0.68
CA ALA A 107 17.18 3.51 -0.89
C ALA A 107 15.99 3.88 -1.80
N PHE A 108 15.54 5.13 -1.76
CA PHE A 108 14.34 5.58 -2.47
C PHE A 108 14.48 7.03 -2.99
N SER A 109 14.20 7.22 -4.28
CA SER A 109 13.98 8.54 -4.90
C SER A 109 12.49 8.77 -5.12
N LEU A 110 12.04 10.03 -4.93
CA LEU A 110 10.66 10.45 -5.16
C LEU A 110 10.22 10.20 -6.61
N ASP A 111 11.15 10.19 -7.56
CA ASP A 111 10.90 10.00 -8.98
C ASP A 111 10.59 8.54 -9.34
N ILE A 112 10.79 7.59 -8.41
CA ILE A 112 10.62 6.17 -8.70
C ILE A 112 9.15 5.81 -8.91
N LEU A 113 8.24 6.40 -8.14
CA LEU A 113 6.82 6.11 -8.28
C LEU A 113 6.23 6.99 -9.37
N SER A 114 5.88 6.41 -10.51
CA SER A 114 5.34 7.17 -11.63
C SER A 114 3.83 7.37 -11.44
N GLY A 115 3.40 8.62 -11.35
CA GLY A 115 1.99 8.98 -11.16
C GLY A 115 1.78 10.50 -11.10
N GLN A 116 0.64 10.98 -11.60
CA GLN A 116 0.32 12.41 -11.61
C GLN A 116 -0.03 12.97 -10.21
N PHE A 117 -0.18 12.09 -9.21
CA PHE A 117 -0.69 12.44 -7.88
C PHE A 117 0.28 12.06 -6.76
N ASN A 118 1.58 12.36 -6.90
CA ASN A 118 2.57 12.17 -5.84
C ASN A 118 2.80 13.48 -5.06
N LEU A 119 1.91 13.82 -4.12
CA LEU A 119 2.05 15.06 -3.36
C LEU A 119 2.99 14.91 -2.17
N VAL A 120 2.83 13.83 -1.39
CA VAL A 120 3.59 13.59 -0.16
C VAL A 120 4.06 12.14 -0.11
N VAL A 121 5.34 11.95 0.23
CA VAL A 121 5.93 10.64 0.51
C VAL A 121 6.50 10.63 1.92
N ILE A 122 6.02 9.72 2.76
CA ILE A 122 6.49 9.48 4.12
C ILE A 122 7.40 8.26 4.10
N LEU A 123 8.68 8.44 4.41
CA LEU A 123 9.64 7.34 4.54
C LEU A 123 9.66 6.84 5.97
N VAL A 124 9.46 5.53 6.16
CA VAL A 124 9.56 4.87 7.46
C VAL A 124 10.76 3.94 7.43
N VAL A 125 11.82 4.33 8.14
CA VAL A 125 13.03 3.53 8.34
C VAL A 125 13.11 3.12 9.81
N PRO A 126 12.87 1.84 10.13
CA PRO A 126 12.98 1.34 11.48
C PRO A 126 14.42 1.38 11.99
N VAL A 127 14.63 1.93 13.19
CA VAL A 127 15.92 1.88 13.92
C VAL A 127 16.11 0.61 14.71
#